data_AF-A0A2V9ZCM5-F1
#
_entry.id   AF-A0A2V9ZCM5-F1
#
_cell.length_a   1.000
_cell.length_b   1.000
_cell.length_c   1.000
_cell.angle_alpha   90.00
_cell.angle_beta   90.00
_cell.angle_gamma   90.00
#
_symmetry.space_group_name_H-M   'P 1'
#
loop_
_entity.id
_entity.type
_entity.pdbx_description
1 polymer ?
#
loop_
_entity_poly.entity_id
_entity_poly.type
_entity_poly.pdbx_seq_one_letter_code
_entity_poly.pdbx_strand_id
1 'polypeptide(L)'
;MRNCVRLALIFIVCISSFPAVAQQEKVDLEMVTRIRYEGFRNSKVMDLASGLMDGIGPRLTGSPNMRRGNEWTRDQLTSFGLANAHLES
;
A
#
# COMPACT_ATOMS: atom_id res chain seq x y z
N MET A 1 48.74 8.48 26.45
CA MET A 1 47.43 7.94 26.89
C MET A 1 46.26 8.85 26.50
N ARG A 2 46.22 10.14 26.90
CA ARG A 2 45.13 11.09 26.53
C ARG A 2 44.88 11.27 25.02
N ASN A 3 45.92 11.23 24.20
CA ASN A 3 45.79 11.42 22.73
C ASN A 3 45.28 10.15 22.02
N CYS A 4 45.59 8.96 22.54
CA CYS A 4 45.06 7.69 22.02
C CYS A 4 43.56 7.55 22.30
N VAL A 5 43.10 8.00 23.48
CA VAL A 5 41.67 7.99 23.86
C VAL A 5 40.87 8.99 23.00
N ARG A 6 41.44 10.15 22.67
CA ARG A 6 40.81 11.13 21.76
C ARG A 6 40.69 10.61 20.33
N LEU A 7 41.71 9.93 19.81
CA LEU A 7 41.64 9.31 18.49
C LEU A 7 40.60 8.19 18.45
N ALA A 8 40.52 7.36 19.50
CA ALA A 8 39.53 6.30 19.59
C ALA A 8 38.09 6.84 19.65
N LEU A 9 37.85 7.92 20.39
CA LEU A 9 36.54 8.57 20.48
C LEU A 9 36.08 9.19 19.15
N ILE A 10 37.00 9.82 18.39
CA ILE A 10 36.68 10.37 17.07
C ILE A 10 36.32 9.24 16.09
N PHE A 11 37.04 8.12 16.14
CA PHE A 11 36.78 6.97 15.27
C PHE A 11 35.41 6.32 15.54
N ILE A 12 35.00 6.24 16.82
CA ILE A 12 33.69 5.71 17.22
C ILE A 12 32.55 6.61 16.75
N VAL A 13 32.70 7.94 16.83
CA VAL A 13 31.69 8.92 16.37
C VAL A 13 31.51 8.90 14.84
N CYS A 14 32.59 8.68 14.09
CA CYS A 14 32.51 8.56 12.62
C CYS A 14 31.76 7.30 12.17
N ILE A 15 31.86 6.19 12.91
CA ILE A 15 31.17 4.92 12.57
C ILE A 15 29.66 5.02 12.86
N SER A 16 29.25 5.73 13.92
CA SER A 16 27.83 5.97 14.22
C SER A 16 27.12 6.92 13.25
N SER A 17 27.87 7.58 12.36
CA SER A 17 27.35 8.56 11.38
C SER A 17 27.07 7.95 10.00
N PHE A 18 26.98 6.62 9.88
CA PHE A 18 26.49 5.93 8.67
C PHE A 18 25.00 5.56 8.81
N PRO A 19 24.05 6.50 8.66
CA PRO A 19 22.66 6.13 8.51
C PRO A 19 22.37 5.72 7.06
N ALA A 20 21.37 4.85 6.92
CA ALA A 20 20.47 4.73 5.76
C ALA A 20 20.79 3.76 4.61
N VAL A 21 22.01 3.24 4.39
CA VAL A 21 22.20 2.26 3.29
C VAL A 21 21.60 0.88 3.64
N ALA A 22 21.45 0.56 4.92
CA ALA A 22 20.89 -0.72 5.38
C ALA A 22 19.35 -0.78 5.37
N GLN A 23 18.66 0.32 5.07
CA GLN A 23 17.20 0.41 5.11
C GLN A 23 16.55 0.33 3.72
N GLN A 24 17.33 0.10 2.66
CA GLN A 24 16.80 0.05 1.30
C GLN A 24 16.10 -1.30 1.08
N GLU A 25 14.77 -1.30 1.09
CA GLU A 25 13.99 -2.46 0.69
C GLU A 25 14.38 -2.87 -0.73
N LYS A 26 14.74 -4.15 -0.91
CA LYS A 26 15.06 -4.69 -2.22
C LYS A 26 13.77 -4.78 -3.03
N VAL A 27 13.59 -3.85 -3.96
CA VAL A 27 12.41 -3.84 -4.84
C VAL A 27 12.47 -5.00 -5.82
N ASP A 28 11.41 -5.82 -5.83
CA ASP A 28 11.18 -6.83 -6.85
C ASP A 28 10.62 -6.18 -8.13
N LEU A 29 11.51 -5.94 -9.10
CA LEU A 29 11.15 -5.32 -10.38
C LEU A 29 10.29 -6.23 -11.27
N GLU A 30 10.37 -7.56 -11.09
CA GLU A 30 9.53 -8.50 -11.82
C GLU A 30 8.08 -8.36 -11.35
N MET A 31 7.86 -8.34 -10.03
CA MET A 31 6.54 -8.13 -9.45
C MET A 31 5.96 -6.79 -9.85
N VAL A 32 6.77 -5.71 -9.84
CA VAL A 32 6.34 -4.39 -10.33
C VAL A 32 5.89 -4.44 -11.79
N THR A 33 6.59 -5.18 -12.63
CA THR A 33 6.24 -5.35 -14.05
C THR A 33 4.92 -6.10 -14.20
N ARG A 34 4.70 -7.16 -13.42
CA ARG A 34 3.42 -7.89 -13.36
C ARG A 34 2.26 -7.00 -12.95
N ILE A 35 2.43 -6.16 -11.90
CA ILE A 35 1.39 -5.22 -11.46
C ILE A 35 1.02 -4.24 -12.58
N ARG A 36 2.02 -3.69 -13.28
CA ARG A 36 1.77 -2.80 -14.42
C ARG A 36 1.05 -3.52 -15.55
N TYR A 37 1.43 -4.76 -15.85
CA TYR A 37 0.76 -5.57 -16.87
C TYR A 37 -0.73 -5.77 -16.52
N GLU A 38 -1.05 -6.12 -15.27
CA GLU A 38 -2.45 -6.23 -14.84
C GLU A 38 -3.20 -4.91 -14.98
N GLY A 39 -2.58 -3.78 -14.62
CA GLY A 39 -3.19 -2.46 -14.73
C GLY A 39 -3.44 -1.98 -16.17
N PHE A 40 -2.55 -2.31 -17.12
CA PHE A 40 -2.65 -1.82 -18.51
C PHE A 40 -3.27 -2.82 -19.49
N ARG A 41 -3.14 -4.12 -19.26
CA ARG A 41 -3.56 -5.17 -20.22
C ARG A 41 -4.76 -5.97 -19.73
N ASN A 42 -4.91 -6.15 -18.41
CA ASN A 42 -6.01 -6.92 -17.81
C ASN A 42 -6.89 -6.06 -16.89
N SER A 43 -6.97 -4.76 -17.17
CA SER A 43 -7.65 -3.81 -16.29
C SER A 43 -9.11 -4.18 -16.04
N LYS A 44 -9.50 -4.17 -14.77
CA LYS A 44 -10.90 -4.37 -14.32
C LYS A 44 -11.60 -3.06 -13.95
N VAL A 45 -10.98 -1.92 -14.27
CA VAL A 45 -11.49 -0.60 -13.87
C VAL A 45 -12.90 -0.36 -14.38
N MET A 46 -13.21 -0.69 -15.64
CA MET A 46 -14.53 -0.43 -16.20
C MET A 46 -15.62 -1.31 -15.59
N ASP A 47 -15.31 -2.59 -15.34
CA ASP A 47 -16.26 -3.53 -14.71
C ASP A 47 -16.60 -3.07 -13.28
N LEU A 48 -15.58 -2.69 -12.51
CA LEU A 48 -15.75 -2.19 -11.14
C LEU A 48 -16.45 -0.83 -11.10
N ALA A 49 -16.09 0.06 -12.03
CA ALA A 49 -16.73 1.36 -12.15
C ALA A 49 -18.21 1.20 -12.50
N SER A 50 -18.57 0.31 -13.44
CA SER A 50 -19.98 0.08 -13.79
C SER A 50 -20.77 -0.52 -12.63
N GLY A 51 -20.19 -1.47 -11.88
CA GLY A 51 -20.81 -2.01 -10.67
C GLY A 51 -21.17 -0.93 -9.64
N LEU A 52 -20.28 0.03 -9.43
CA LEU A 52 -20.53 1.18 -8.56
C LEU A 52 -21.48 2.19 -9.22
N MET A 53 -21.13 2.73 -10.38
CA MET A 53 -21.81 3.88 -10.98
C MET A 53 -23.18 3.52 -11.54
N ASP A 54 -23.29 2.46 -12.33
CA ASP A 54 -24.53 2.08 -13.00
C ASP A 54 -25.34 1.10 -12.13
N GLY A 55 -24.66 0.18 -11.44
CA GLY A 55 -25.30 -0.82 -10.59
C GLY A 55 -25.87 -0.25 -9.29
N ILE A 56 -25.07 0.53 -8.55
CA ILE A 56 -25.50 1.10 -7.25
C ILE A 56 -26.03 2.52 -7.41
N GLY A 57 -25.46 3.33 -8.31
CA GLY A 57 -25.90 4.70 -8.54
C GLY A 57 -25.40 5.72 -7.51
N PRO A 58 -26.09 6.86 -7.34
CA PRO A 58 -25.68 7.93 -6.42
C PRO A 58 -25.58 7.46 -4.96
N ARG A 59 -24.51 7.85 -4.27
CA ARG A 59 -24.17 7.42 -2.89
C ARG A 59 -23.94 8.60 -1.95
N LEU A 60 -24.98 9.43 -1.77
CA LEU A 60 -24.91 10.54 -0.81
C LEU A 60 -24.62 10.01 0.61
N THR A 61 -23.85 10.75 1.41
CA THR A 61 -23.52 10.37 2.78
C THR A 61 -24.78 10.09 3.61
N GLY A 62 -24.79 8.96 4.32
CA GLY A 62 -25.94 8.50 5.11
C GLY A 62 -27.07 7.85 4.31
N SER A 63 -26.99 7.80 2.98
CA SER A 63 -28.03 7.18 2.15
C SER A 63 -27.98 5.65 2.20
N PRO A 64 -29.09 4.96 1.86
CA PRO A 64 -29.10 3.51 1.67
C PRO A 64 -28.09 3.02 0.63
N ASN A 65 -27.87 3.81 -0.43
CA ASN A 65 -26.91 3.47 -1.49
C ASN A 65 -25.46 3.59 -1.02
N MET A 66 -25.14 4.52 -0.11
CA MET A 66 -23.82 4.56 0.52
C MET A 66 -23.54 3.24 1.24
N ARG A 67 -24.48 2.76 2.06
CA ARG A 67 -24.34 1.47 2.75
C ARG A 67 -24.16 0.31 1.77
N ARG A 68 -24.99 0.24 0.72
CA ARG A 68 -24.86 -0.76 -0.34
C ARG A 68 -23.50 -0.70 -1.05
N GLY A 69 -22.98 0.51 -1.31
CA GLY A 69 -21.66 0.73 -1.89
C GLY A 69 -20.53 0.18 -1.01
N ASN A 70 -20.62 0.42 0.30
CA ASN A 70 -19.67 -0.09 1.27
C ASN A 70 -19.70 -1.63 1.30
N GLU A 71 -20.90 -2.22 1.43
CA GLU A 71 -21.10 -3.68 1.44
C GLU A 71 -20.57 -4.33 0.16
N TRP A 72 -20.92 -3.78 -1.01
CA TRP A 72 -20.42 -4.28 -2.30
C TRP A 72 -18.90 -4.22 -2.37
N THR A 73 -18.28 -3.12 -1.92
CA THR A 73 -16.81 -2.98 -1.96
C THR A 73 -16.14 -4.02 -1.06
N ARG A 74 -16.64 -4.23 0.16
CA ARG A 74 -16.15 -5.29 1.05
C ARG A 74 -16.23 -6.66 0.36
N ASP A 75 -17.35 -6.97 -0.29
CA ASP A 75 -17.55 -8.27 -0.93
C ASP A 75 -16.61 -8.46 -2.14
N GLN A 76 -16.38 -7.40 -2.94
CA GLN A 76 -15.40 -7.44 -4.03
C GLN A 76 -13.99 -7.69 -3.50
N LEU A 77 -13.55 -6.97 -2.46
CA LEU A 77 -12.23 -7.17 -1.85
C LEU A 77 -12.09 -8.59 -1.28
N THR A 78 -13.15 -9.12 -0.67
CA THR A 78 -13.20 -10.51 -0.18
C THR A 78 -13.05 -11.51 -1.34
N SER A 79 -13.77 -11.29 -2.44
CA SER A 79 -13.71 -12.17 -3.62
C SER A 79 -12.33 -12.18 -4.30
N PHE A 80 -11.57 -11.10 -4.17
CA PHE A 80 -10.18 -11.02 -4.66
C PHE A 80 -9.18 -11.72 -3.74
N GLY A 81 -9.65 -12.23 -2.58
CA GLY A 81 -8.83 -12.93 -1.60
C GLY A 81 -8.11 -12.00 -0.63
N LEU A 82 -8.53 -10.74 -0.47
CA LEU A 82 -7.95 -9.86 0.55
C LEU A 82 -8.34 -10.33 1.94
N ALA A 83 -7.36 -10.37 2.84
CA ALA A 83 -7.59 -10.66 4.24
C ALA A 83 -8.26 -9.47 4.94
N ASN A 84 -9.13 -9.76 5.92
CA ASN A 84 -9.75 -8.78 6.81
C ASN A 84 -10.60 -7.70 6.11
N ALA A 85 -11.28 -8.01 5.01
CA ALA A 85 -12.26 -7.10 4.42
C ALA A 85 -13.50 -6.99 5.31
N HIS A 86 -13.72 -5.81 5.91
CA HIS A 86 -14.87 -5.53 6.77
C HIS A 86 -15.28 -4.05 6.69
N LEU A 87 -16.42 -3.72 7.31
CA LEU A 87 -16.90 -2.34 7.40
C LEU A 87 -16.61 -1.80 8.80
N GLU A 88 -16.20 -0.53 8.86
CA GLU A 88 -16.03 0.22 10.09
C GLU A 88 -17.34 0.94 10.47
N SER A 89 -17.55 1.13 11.78
CA SER A 89 -18.73 1.76 12.37
C SER A 89 -18.49 3.20 12.79
#